data_AF-R6U4D9-F1
#
_entry.id   AF-R6U4D9-F1
#
_cell.length_a   1.000
_cell.length_b   1.000
_cell.length_c   1.000
_cell.angle_alpha   90.00
_cell.angle_beta   90.00
_cell.angle_gamma   90.00
#
_symmetry.space_group_name_H-M   'P 1'
#
loop_
_entity.id
_entity.type
_entity.pdbx_description
1 polymer ?
#
loop_
_entity_poly.entity_id
_entity_poly.type
_entity_poly.pdbx_seq_one_letter_code
_entity_poly.pdbx_strand_id
1 'polypeptide(L)'
;MAEADVMATAVGVNILKFIAAPFAAGVKRRMEKGIEAPLNVIICENMIGADSYFAGLVKQNLNDAEKAYFDSHIALVEPSIGRMVPATPKEIAEKNPLAVCVEPYCELPVDKAAFRGEIPQIKNMVPFAPFDFYIRRKLFMHNMSHALVAYLGYRKGYTYIWEAVADPDIRTDAIHALSESSCALSAEYGVPLKDLMSFSAELIDRFGNRLLGDTVERVGKDTKRKLSENDRLVGAANLCLKHGLIPNFISKGIAAALEFAPEGDGASEEVAAFAKEHGTAAALEKYGNVKPDSVIIRLVAGK
;
A
#
# COMPACT_ATOMS: atom_id res chain seq x y z
N MET A 1 10.11 15.13 -22.05
CA MET A 1 11.29 14.53 -21.40
C MET A 1 12.57 15.35 -21.62
N ALA A 2 12.95 15.65 -22.86
CA ALA A 2 14.23 16.32 -23.14
C ALA A 2 14.42 17.68 -22.42
N GLU A 3 13.32 18.41 -22.20
CA GLU A 3 13.33 19.74 -21.57
C GLU A 3 12.60 19.74 -20.22
N ALA A 4 12.21 18.57 -19.71
CA ALA A 4 11.50 18.48 -18.44
C ALA A 4 12.50 18.54 -17.26
N ASP A 5 12.09 19.22 -16.19
CA ASP A 5 12.80 19.24 -14.90
C ASP A 5 12.29 18.15 -13.95
N VAL A 6 11.01 17.79 -14.08
CA VAL A 6 10.34 16.73 -13.31
C VAL A 6 9.44 15.93 -14.25
N MET A 7 9.36 14.62 -14.03
CA MET A 7 8.39 13.76 -14.69
C MET A 7 7.69 12.85 -13.66
N ALA A 8 6.52 12.34 -14.03
CA ALA A 8 5.82 11.34 -13.24
C ALA A 8 5.07 10.36 -14.15
N THR A 9 4.81 9.15 -13.64
CA THR A 9 3.93 8.15 -14.29
C THR A 9 2.76 7.83 -13.38
N ALA A 10 1.60 7.53 -13.96
CA ALA A 10 0.43 6.96 -13.27
C ALA A 10 -0.41 6.19 -14.29
N VAL A 11 0.22 5.23 -14.96
CA VAL A 11 -0.33 4.55 -16.15
C VAL A 11 -0.83 3.13 -15.84
N GLY A 12 -0.50 2.60 -14.66
CA GLY A 12 -0.68 1.21 -14.30
C GLY A 12 0.58 0.40 -14.60
N VAL A 13 0.99 -0.44 -13.65
CA VAL A 13 2.22 -1.26 -13.70
C VAL A 13 2.34 -2.03 -15.02
N ASN A 14 1.24 -2.65 -15.47
CA ASN A 14 1.20 -3.44 -16.71
C ASN A 14 1.40 -2.61 -17.98
N ILE A 15 1.28 -1.29 -17.88
CA ILE A 15 1.42 -0.33 -18.98
C ILE A 15 2.84 0.24 -19.06
N LEU A 16 3.64 0.15 -17.99
CA LEU A 16 5.02 0.64 -17.96
C LEU A 16 5.87 0.12 -19.14
N LYS A 17 5.66 -1.13 -19.55
CA LYS A 17 6.34 -1.75 -20.70
C LYS A 17 6.12 -1.00 -22.02
N PHE A 18 4.95 -0.36 -22.20
CA PHE A 18 4.63 0.37 -23.43
C PHE A 18 5.24 1.77 -23.45
N ILE A 19 5.51 2.35 -22.28
CA ILE A 19 6.16 3.68 -22.19
C ILE A 19 7.69 3.59 -22.08
N ALA A 20 8.26 2.40 -21.90
CA ALA A 20 9.70 2.20 -21.75
C ALA A 20 10.50 2.63 -23.00
N ALA A 21 10.07 2.24 -24.20
CA ALA A 21 10.72 2.64 -25.46
C ALA A 21 10.67 4.15 -25.72
N PRO A 22 9.51 4.85 -25.62
CA PRO A 22 9.49 6.31 -25.78
C PRO A 22 10.25 7.04 -24.66
N PHE A 23 10.28 6.51 -23.43
CA PHE A 23 11.11 7.03 -22.36
C PHE A 23 12.60 6.93 -22.71
N ALA A 24 13.05 5.75 -23.16
CA ALA A 24 14.42 5.52 -23.61
C ALA A 24 14.82 6.49 -24.75
N ALA A 25 13.95 6.70 -25.74
CA ALA A 25 14.19 7.70 -26.80
C ALA A 25 14.36 9.12 -26.23
N GLY A 26 13.62 9.46 -25.17
CA GLY A 26 13.79 10.72 -24.45
C GLY A 26 15.13 10.83 -23.71
N VAL A 27 15.65 9.73 -23.13
CA VAL A 27 17.00 9.67 -22.54
C VAL A 27 18.05 9.95 -23.60
N LYS A 28 17.97 9.27 -24.76
CA LYS A 28 18.92 9.46 -25.88
C LYS A 28 18.97 10.92 -26.30
N ARG A 29 17.79 11.53 -26.49
CA ARG A 29 17.71 12.93 -26.89
C ARG A 29 18.23 13.92 -25.84
N ARG A 30 18.15 13.60 -24.54
CA ARG A 30 18.79 14.41 -23.49
C ARG A 30 20.31 14.33 -23.58
N MET A 31 20.83 13.12 -23.76
CA MET A 31 22.26 12.87 -23.92
C MET A 31 22.81 13.57 -25.17
N GLU A 32 22.16 13.43 -26.33
CA GLU A 32 22.55 14.09 -27.59
C GLU A 32 22.58 15.62 -27.49
N LYS A 33 21.70 16.20 -26.66
CA LYS A 33 21.65 17.64 -26.38
C LYS A 33 22.68 18.09 -25.34
N GLY A 34 23.46 17.18 -24.74
CA GLY A 34 24.44 17.49 -23.70
C GLY A 34 23.82 18.03 -22.42
N ILE A 35 22.62 17.57 -22.06
CA ILE A 35 21.92 18.04 -20.86
C ILE A 35 22.48 17.32 -19.64
N GLU A 36 23.27 18.01 -18.83
CA GLU A 36 23.87 17.46 -17.60
C GLU A 36 22.96 17.62 -16.38
N ALA A 37 21.89 18.41 -16.46
CA ALA A 37 20.94 18.57 -15.37
C ALA A 37 20.19 17.24 -15.10
N PRO A 38 20.08 16.79 -13.85
CA PRO A 38 19.33 15.58 -13.50
C PRO A 38 17.85 15.69 -13.88
N LEU A 39 17.25 14.55 -14.21
CA LEU A 39 15.80 14.41 -14.34
C LEU A 39 15.29 13.44 -13.28
N ASN A 40 14.47 13.96 -12.37
CA ASN A 40 13.80 13.17 -11.35
C ASN A 40 12.43 12.72 -11.86
N VAL A 41 12.18 11.42 -11.87
CA VAL A 41 10.96 10.79 -12.36
C VAL A 41 10.26 10.08 -11.22
N ILE A 42 9.08 10.55 -10.84
CA ILE A 42 8.27 10.00 -9.75
C ILE A 42 7.37 8.89 -10.31
N ILE A 43 7.64 7.63 -9.95
CA ILE A 43 6.93 6.47 -10.50
C ILE A 43 5.67 6.20 -9.68
N CYS A 44 4.58 6.92 -9.93
CA CYS A 44 3.33 6.78 -9.19
C CYS A 44 2.52 5.54 -9.61
N GLU A 45 3.12 4.36 -9.43
CA GLU A 45 2.49 3.07 -9.66
C GLU A 45 2.25 2.31 -8.35
N ASN A 46 1.23 1.45 -8.31
CA ASN A 46 0.94 0.63 -7.14
C ASN A 46 1.76 -0.67 -7.13
N MET A 47 3.09 -0.55 -7.09
CA MET A 47 4.03 -1.66 -7.02
C MET A 47 5.24 -1.29 -6.16
N ILE A 48 5.73 -2.22 -5.35
CA ILE A 48 7.02 -2.09 -4.66
C ILE A 48 8.13 -2.47 -5.64
N GLY A 49 9.20 -1.67 -5.73
CA GLY A 49 10.29 -1.88 -6.69
C GLY A 49 9.92 -1.43 -8.11
N ALA A 50 9.04 -0.45 -8.23
CA ALA A 50 8.57 0.08 -9.52
C ALA A 50 9.70 0.79 -10.28
N ASP A 51 10.60 1.43 -9.54
CA ASP A 51 11.85 2.01 -10.01
C ASP A 51 12.71 0.97 -10.74
N SER A 52 13.04 -0.14 -10.10
CA SER A 52 13.96 -1.16 -10.59
C SER A 52 13.36 -1.91 -11.77
N TYR A 53 12.06 -2.22 -11.69
CA TYR A 53 11.31 -2.81 -12.80
C TYR A 53 11.30 -1.89 -14.02
N PHE A 54 10.98 -0.61 -13.85
CA PHE A 54 10.92 0.33 -14.96
C PHE A 54 12.31 0.62 -15.55
N ALA A 55 13.34 0.76 -14.71
CA ALA A 55 14.73 0.87 -15.16
C ALA A 55 15.13 -0.33 -16.04
N GLY A 56 14.77 -1.56 -15.64
CA GLY A 56 15.03 -2.77 -16.42
C GLY A 56 14.40 -2.72 -17.81
N LEU A 57 13.14 -2.28 -17.90
CA LEU A 57 12.44 -2.13 -19.17
C LEU A 57 13.05 -1.03 -20.07
N VAL A 58 13.39 0.12 -19.48
CA VAL A 58 14.00 1.24 -20.23
C VAL A 58 15.38 0.85 -20.75
N LYS A 59 16.23 0.25 -19.92
CA LYS A 59 17.62 -0.11 -20.29
C LYS A 59 17.71 -1.15 -21.40
N GLN A 60 16.68 -1.97 -21.63
CA GLN A 60 16.62 -2.88 -22.80
C GLN A 60 16.61 -2.12 -24.13
N ASN A 61 16.27 -0.84 -24.14
CA ASN A 61 16.19 0.01 -25.32
C ASN A 61 17.40 0.95 -25.46
N LEU A 62 18.40 0.83 -24.58
CA LEU A 62 19.58 1.70 -24.50
C LEU A 62 20.88 0.93 -24.82
N ASN A 63 21.83 1.58 -25.47
CA ASN A 63 23.22 1.12 -25.57
C ASN A 63 24.02 1.43 -24.28
N ASP A 64 25.28 1.00 -24.19
CA ASP A 64 26.05 1.12 -22.95
C ASP A 64 26.38 2.56 -22.55
N ALA A 65 26.64 3.45 -23.52
CA ALA A 65 26.87 4.86 -23.25
C ALA A 65 25.58 5.55 -22.76
N GLU A 66 24.44 5.21 -23.37
CA GLU A 66 23.12 5.70 -22.98
C GLU A 66 22.69 5.18 -21.60
N LYS A 67 23.03 3.92 -21.25
CA LYS A 67 22.81 3.37 -19.90
C LYS A 67 23.65 4.10 -18.86
N ALA A 68 24.92 4.38 -19.15
CA ALA A 68 25.78 5.15 -18.26
C ALA A 68 25.23 6.58 -18.03
N TYR A 69 24.70 7.21 -19.08
CA TYR A 69 24.00 8.48 -18.97
C TYR A 69 22.72 8.36 -18.11
N PHE A 70 21.89 7.34 -18.35
CA PHE A 70 20.71 7.06 -17.52
C PHE A 70 21.07 6.92 -16.04
N ASP A 71 22.09 6.13 -15.74
CA ASP A 71 22.55 5.83 -14.38
C ASP A 71 23.24 7.01 -13.68
N SER A 72 23.60 8.07 -14.40
CA SER A 72 24.20 9.29 -13.83
C SER A 72 23.19 10.45 -13.74
N HIS A 73 22.23 10.52 -14.66
CA HIS A 73 21.36 11.70 -14.83
C HIS A 73 19.89 11.45 -14.51
N ILE A 74 19.42 10.21 -14.56
CA ILE A 74 18.01 9.89 -14.37
C ILE A 74 17.83 9.28 -12.98
N ALA A 75 16.95 9.88 -12.19
CA ALA A 75 16.51 9.37 -10.91
C ALA A 75 15.10 8.81 -11.07
N LEU A 76 14.91 7.54 -10.72
CA LEU A 76 13.58 6.95 -10.57
C LEU A 76 13.24 6.95 -9.09
N VAL A 77 12.26 7.77 -8.71
CA VAL A 77 11.87 8.00 -7.33
C VAL A 77 10.58 7.25 -7.05
N GLU A 78 10.60 6.38 -6.04
CA GLU A 78 9.40 5.69 -5.58
C GLU A 78 8.56 6.58 -4.66
N PRO A 79 7.24 6.68 -4.91
CA PRO A 79 6.29 7.31 -4.01
C PRO A 79 5.46 6.31 -3.20
N SER A 80 4.94 6.74 -2.05
CA SER A 80 3.92 6.01 -1.29
C SER A 80 2.56 6.61 -1.58
N ILE A 81 1.88 6.07 -2.60
CA ILE A 81 0.59 6.59 -3.06
C ILE A 81 -0.50 6.18 -2.07
N GLY A 82 -1.15 7.17 -1.49
CA GLY A 82 -2.20 6.96 -0.48
C GLY A 82 -3.56 7.58 -0.80
N ARG A 83 -3.70 8.40 -1.85
CA ARG A 83 -4.94 9.12 -2.15
C ARG A 83 -5.99 8.21 -2.78
N MET A 84 -7.17 8.17 -2.19
CA MET A 84 -8.34 7.47 -2.67
C MET A 84 -9.11 8.36 -3.66
N VAL A 85 -9.45 7.77 -4.80
CA VAL A 85 -10.06 8.46 -5.94
C VAL A 85 -11.35 7.72 -6.28
N PRO A 86 -12.52 8.15 -5.74
CA PRO A 86 -13.80 7.55 -6.12
C PRO A 86 -14.10 7.80 -7.60
N ALA A 87 -15.01 7.01 -8.17
CA ALA A 87 -15.53 7.30 -9.50
C ALA A 87 -16.18 8.69 -9.51
N THR A 88 -15.81 9.53 -10.49
CA THR A 88 -16.44 10.84 -10.67
C THR A 88 -17.94 10.64 -10.94
N PRO A 89 -18.84 11.28 -10.18
CA PRO A 89 -20.28 11.22 -10.43
C PRO A 89 -20.61 11.55 -11.89
N LYS A 90 -21.54 10.79 -12.47
CA LYS A 90 -21.87 10.86 -13.90
C LYS A 90 -22.30 12.27 -14.30
N GLU A 91 -23.08 12.94 -13.46
CA GLU A 91 -23.59 14.30 -13.69
C GLU A 91 -22.46 15.35 -13.77
N ILE A 92 -21.32 15.08 -13.15
CA ILE A 92 -20.11 15.92 -13.22
C ILE A 92 -19.29 15.54 -14.45
N ALA A 93 -19.06 14.24 -14.66
CA ALA A 93 -18.26 13.72 -15.77
C ALA A 93 -18.85 14.08 -17.15
N GLU A 94 -20.17 14.04 -17.30
CA GLU A 94 -20.87 14.41 -18.54
C GLU A 94 -20.71 15.90 -18.88
N LYS A 95 -20.56 16.76 -17.87
CA LYS A 95 -20.35 18.21 -18.06
C LYS A 95 -18.88 18.54 -18.29
N ASN A 96 -17.97 17.76 -17.71
CA ASN A 96 -16.54 17.95 -17.86
C ASN A 96 -15.81 16.59 -17.84
N PRO A 97 -15.35 16.07 -18.98
CA PRO A 97 -14.66 14.79 -19.06
C PRO A 97 -13.29 14.79 -18.37
N LEU A 98 -12.76 15.97 -18.03
CA LEU A 98 -11.51 16.13 -17.26
C LEU A 98 -11.76 16.22 -15.74
N ALA A 99 -13.01 16.20 -15.29
CA ALA A 99 -13.34 16.28 -13.88
C ALA A 99 -12.94 14.99 -13.15
N VAL A 100 -12.25 15.15 -12.01
CA VAL A 100 -11.86 14.06 -11.14
C VAL A 100 -12.39 14.32 -9.73
N CYS A 101 -13.02 13.30 -9.14
CA CYS A 101 -13.39 13.31 -7.73
C CYS A 101 -12.26 12.67 -6.91
N VAL A 102 -11.84 13.35 -5.84
CA VAL A 102 -10.72 12.93 -5.00
C VAL A 102 -11.04 13.23 -3.54
N GLU A 103 -10.52 12.41 -2.63
CA GLU A 103 -10.60 12.74 -1.20
C GLU A 103 -9.70 13.95 -0.83
N PRO A 104 -9.91 14.56 0.36
CA PRO A 104 -9.08 15.66 0.86
C PRO A 104 -7.60 15.29 1.11
N TYR A 105 -7.32 14.08 1.58
CA TYR A 105 -5.94 13.62 1.81
C TYR A 105 -5.13 13.70 0.51
N CYS A 106 -3.98 14.37 0.55
CA CYS A 106 -3.21 14.67 -0.65
C CYS A 106 -1.68 14.73 -0.44
N GLU A 107 -1.17 14.11 0.62
CA GLU A 107 0.28 13.94 0.79
C GLU A 107 0.84 12.89 -0.17
N LEU A 108 2.03 13.19 -0.72
CA LEU A 108 2.80 12.30 -1.58
C LEU A 108 4.21 12.09 -0.99
N PRO A 109 4.36 11.13 -0.06
CA PRO A 109 5.67 10.73 0.40
C PRO A 109 6.50 10.13 -0.73
N VAL A 110 7.78 10.51 -0.79
CA VAL A 110 8.72 10.07 -1.84
C VAL A 110 10.06 9.69 -1.22
N ASP A 111 10.77 8.73 -1.82
CA ASP A 111 12.11 8.36 -1.37
C ASP A 111 13.09 9.51 -1.58
N LYS A 112 13.49 10.16 -0.47
CA LYS A 112 14.44 11.26 -0.49
C LYS A 112 15.80 10.82 -1.03
N ALA A 113 16.22 9.59 -0.76
CA ALA A 113 17.53 9.08 -1.15
C ALA A 113 17.63 8.78 -2.65
N ALA A 114 16.50 8.60 -3.33
CA ALA A 114 16.44 8.31 -4.77
C ALA A 114 16.62 9.56 -5.66
N PHE A 115 16.46 10.77 -5.12
CA PHE A 115 16.61 12.00 -5.88
C PHE A 115 18.07 12.27 -6.27
N ARG A 116 18.24 12.89 -7.44
CA ARG A 116 19.51 13.45 -7.89
C ARG A 116 19.43 14.97 -7.93
N GLY A 117 20.45 15.62 -7.40
CA GLY A 117 20.53 17.08 -7.33
C GLY A 117 19.53 17.67 -6.34
N GLU A 118 19.05 18.88 -6.64
CA GLU A 118 18.05 19.54 -5.81
C GLU A 118 16.69 18.85 -5.92
N ILE A 119 16.05 18.64 -4.76
CA ILE A 119 14.71 18.06 -4.71
C ILE A 119 13.70 19.15 -5.09
N PRO A 120 12.87 18.94 -6.12
CA PRO A 120 11.91 19.93 -6.57
C PRO A 120 10.90 20.25 -5.46
N GLN A 121 10.57 21.54 -5.30
CA GLN A 121 9.57 21.98 -4.33
C GLN A 121 8.16 21.80 -4.89
N ILE A 122 7.57 20.63 -4.64
CA ILE A 122 6.20 20.30 -5.07
C ILE A 122 5.29 20.31 -3.85
N LYS A 123 4.18 21.06 -3.94
CA LYS A 123 3.20 21.15 -2.86
C LYS A 123 2.70 19.74 -2.46
N ASN A 124 2.70 19.47 -1.15
CA ASN A 124 2.32 18.20 -0.52
C ASN A 124 3.23 16.99 -0.82
N MET A 125 4.34 17.17 -1.54
CA MET A 125 5.36 16.13 -1.65
C MET A 125 6.17 16.09 -0.36
N VAL A 126 6.39 14.89 0.18
CA VAL A 126 7.08 14.69 1.46
C VAL A 126 8.30 13.79 1.25
N PRO A 127 9.47 14.37 0.92
CA PRO A 127 10.71 13.61 0.84
C PRO A 127 11.10 13.02 2.19
N PHE A 128 11.29 11.71 2.26
CA PHE A 128 11.64 11.02 3.50
C PHE A 128 12.69 9.93 3.30
N ALA A 129 13.52 9.71 4.33
CA ALA A 129 14.46 8.60 4.41
C ALA A 129 14.62 8.15 5.88
N PRO A 130 14.74 6.83 6.15
CA PRO A 130 14.64 5.72 5.20
C PRO A 130 13.21 5.52 4.67
N PHE A 131 13.06 5.30 3.36
CA PHE A 131 11.74 5.26 2.72
C PHE A 131 10.90 4.02 3.08
N ASP A 132 11.55 2.95 3.55
CA ASP A 132 10.89 1.74 4.07
C ASP A 132 9.83 2.06 5.15
N PHE A 133 10.00 3.15 5.92
CA PHE A 133 8.96 3.64 6.84
C PHE A 133 7.62 3.85 6.13
N TYR A 134 7.58 4.54 4.99
CA TYR A 134 6.33 4.82 4.29
C TYR A 134 5.75 3.60 3.58
N ILE A 135 6.60 2.63 3.22
CA ILE A 135 6.16 1.32 2.72
C ILE A 135 5.45 0.57 3.84
N ARG A 136 6.08 0.45 5.02
CA ARG A 136 5.49 -0.23 6.18
C ARG A 136 4.29 0.52 6.76
N ARG A 137 4.30 1.86 6.79
CA ARG A 137 3.15 2.68 7.24
C ARG A 137 1.92 2.40 6.38
N LYS A 138 2.07 2.39 5.05
CA LYS A 138 0.96 2.04 4.13
C LYS A 138 0.51 0.60 4.33
N LEU A 139 1.45 -0.35 4.45
CA LEU A 139 1.12 -1.78 4.56
C LEU A 139 0.50 -2.16 5.91
N PHE A 140 1.07 -1.70 7.02
CA PHE A 140 0.70 -2.11 8.39
C PHE A 140 -0.31 -1.17 9.06
N MET A 141 -0.63 -0.03 8.45
CA MET A 141 -1.73 0.83 8.93
C MET A 141 -2.89 0.82 7.93
N HIS A 142 -2.73 1.44 6.76
CA HIS A 142 -3.82 1.56 5.79
C HIS A 142 -4.28 0.19 5.31
N ASN A 143 -3.42 -0.60 4.67
CA ASN A 143 -3.83 -1.90 4.11
C ASN A 143 -4.30 -2.87 5.20
N MET A 144 -3.64 -2.88 6.36
CA MET A 144 -3.98 -3.72 7.52
C MET A 144 -5.38 -3.40 8.02
N SER A 145 -5.64 -2.15 8.41
CA SER A 145 -6.93 -1.75 8.98
C SER A 145 -8.06 -1.86 7.96
N HIS A 146 -7.80 -1.57 6.68
CA HIS A 146 -8.79 -1.72 5.62
C HIS A 146 -9.20 -3.19 5.43
N ALA A 147 -8.23 -4.12 5.48
CA ALA A 147 -8.51 -5.55 5.43
C ALA A 147 -9.23 -6.04 6.70
N LEU A 148 -8.81 -5.59 7.88
CA LEU A 148 -9.47 -5.91 9.15
C LEU A 148 -10.94 -5.48 9.15
N VAL A 149 -11.24 -4.24 8.75
CA VAL A 149 -12.61 -3.72 8.62
C VAL A 149 -13.41 -4.56 7.63
N ALA A 150 -12.81 -4.96 6.50
CA ALA A 150 -13.46 -5.82 5.52
C ALA A 150 -13.84 -7.20 6.10
N TYR A 151 -12.92 -7.87 6.79
CA TYR A 151 -13.18 -9.21 7.35
C TYR A 151 -14.19 -9.19 8.50
N LEU A 152 -14.09 -8.22 9.40
CA LEU A 152 -15.10 -8.05 10.46
C LEU A 152 -16.46 -7.63 9.88
N GLY A 153 -16.44 -6.80 8.83
CA GLY A 153 -17.64 -6.39 8.11
C GLY A 153 -18.34 -7.58 7.45
N TYR A 154 -17.57 -8.45 6.80
CA TYR A 154 -18.05 -9.69 6.21
C TYR A 154 -18.72 -10.61 7.24
N ARG A 155 -18.11 -10.80 8.42
CA ARG A 155 -18.71 -11.56 9.53
C ARG A 155 -20.07 -11.00 9.98
N LYS A 156 -20.25 -9.68 9.94
CA LYS A 156 -21.50 -9.00 10.28
C LYS A 156 -22.47 -8.85 9.10
N GLY A 157 -22.12 -9.32 7.91
CA GLY A 157 -22.96 -9.24 6.71
C GLY A 157 -23.06 -7.85 6.08
N TYR A 158 -22.12 -6.94 6.36
CA TYR A 158 -22.06 -5.64 5.69
C TYR A 158 -21.60 -5.77 4.24
N THR A 159 -22.09 -4.90 3.36
CA THR A 159 -21.70 -4.91 1.94
C THR A 159 -20.52 -3.99 1.69
N TYR A 160 -20.53 -2.80 2.30
CA TYR A 160 -19.55 -1.76 2.06
C TYR A 160 -18.64 -1.48 3.27
N ILE A 161 -17.41 -1.04 2.99
CA ILE A 161 -16.46 -0.63 4.02
C ILE A 161 -16.99 0.54 4.86
N TRP A 162 -17.67 1.50 4.22
CA TRP A 162 -18.24 2.64 4.95
C TRP A 162 -19.36 2.22 5.91
N GLU A 163 -20.06 1.10 5.65
CA GLU A 163 -21.02 0.51 6.59
C GLU A 163 -20.28 -0.16 7.75
N ALA A 164 -19.29 -1.01 7.41
CA ALA A 164 -18.52 -1.76 8.39
C ALA A 164 -17.76 -0.84 9.36
N VAL A 165 -17.14 0.25 8.88
CA VAL A 165 -16.41 1.20 9.76
C VAL A 165 -17.34 2.11 10.58
N ALA A 166 -18.64 2.18 10.22
CA ALA A 166 -19.65 2.89 11.00
C ALA A 166 -20.21 2.04 12.15
N ASP A 167 -20.06 0.71 12.10
CA ASP A 167 -20.36 -0.18 13.22
C ASP A 167 -19.43 0.13 14.41
N PRO A 168 -19.97 0.43 15.61
CA PRO A 168 -19.16 0.82 16.76
C PRO A 168 -18.11 -0.23 17.17
N ASP A 169 -18.44 -1.52 17.11
CA ASP A 169 -17.51 -2.58 17.52
C ASP A 169 -16.35 -2.71 16.52
N ILE A 170 -16.67 -2.71 15.22
CA ILE A 170 -15.65 -2.77 14.16
C ILE A 170 -14.77 -1.52 14.20
N ARG A 171 -15.35 -0.34 14.39
CA ARG A 171 -14.60 0.92 14.51
C ARG A 171 -13.65 0.88 15.70
N THR A 172 -14.10 0.41 16.85
CA THR A 172 -13.26 0.25 18.04
C THR A 172 -12.13 -0.75 17.80
N ASP A 173 -12.42 -1.90 17.19
CA ASP A 173 -11.40 -2.90 16.87
C ASP A 173 -10.35 -2.36 15.88
N ALA A 174 -10.78 -1.61 14.86
CA ALA A 174 -9.88 -0.99 13.90
C ALA A 174 -8.98 0.10 14.54
N ILE A 175 -9.52 0.93 15.43
CA ILE A 175 -8.74 1.95 16.15
C ILE A 175 -7.68 1.30 17.04
N HIS A 176 -8.03 0.24 17.76
CA HIS A 176 -7.06 -0.46 18.60
C HIS A 176 -6.00 -1.19 17.79
N ALA A 177 -6.36 -1.83 16.67
CA ALA A 177 -5.39 -2.44 15.76
C ALA A 177 -4.43 -1.40 15.16
N LEU A 178 -4.93 -0.22 14.79
CA LEU A 178 -4.10 0.90 14.34
C LEU A 178 -3.20 1.44 15.44
N SER A 179 -3.66 1.43 16.69
CA SER A 179 -2.84 1.81 17.85
C SER A 179 -1.69 0.83 18.08
N GLU A 180 -1.95 -0.48 17.98
CA GLU A 180 -0.92 -1.53 18.03
C GLU A 180 0.15 -1.30 16.95
N SER A 181 -0.26 -1.13 15.69
CA SER A 181 0.65 -0.83 14.58
C SER A 181 1.38 0.50 14.74
N SER A 182 0.72 1.53 15.26
CA SER A 182 1.33 2.86 15.45
C SER A 182 2.47 2.81 16.48
N CYS A 183 2.26 2.12 17.60
CA CYS A 183 3.29 1.90 18.60
C CYS A 183 4.49 1.13 18.02
N ALA A 184 4.23 0.06 17.27
CA ALA A 184 5.27 -0.76 16.67
C ALA A 184 6.08 0.00 15.60
N LEU A 185 5.43 0.78 14.73
CA LEU A 185 6.09 1.61 13.73
C LEU A 185 6.87 2.78 14.34
N SER A 186 6.33 3.39 15.40
CA SER A 186 7.04 4.45 16.14
C SER A 186 8.35 3.91 16.73
N ALA A 187 8.30 2.73 17.35
CA ALA A 187 9.47 2.07 17.90
C ALA A 187 10.48 1.64 16.83
N GLU A 188 10.02 1.12 15.69
CA GLU A 188 10.90 0.67 14.59
C GLU A 188 11.68 1.82 13.93
N TYR A 189 11.01 2.94 13.66
CA TYR A 189 11.57 4.01 12.83
C TYR A 189 11.93 5.29 13.61
N GLY A 190 11.67 5.34 14.92
CA GLY A 190 11.92 6.52 15.75
C GLY A 190 11.06 7.73 15.37
N VAL A 191 9.91 7.51 14.72
CA VAL A 191 8.97 8.58 14.34
C VAL A 191 8.03 8.92 15.49
N PRO A 192 7.54 10.18 15.60
CA PRO A 192 6.63 10.55 16.68
C PRO A 192 5.33 9.74 16.65
N LEU A 193 5.01 9.06 17.76
CA LEU A 193 3.78 8.28 17.89
C LEU A 193 2.52 9.12 17.62
N LYS A 194 2.54 10.40 18.03
CA LYS A 194 1.43 11.34 17.81
C LYS A 194 1.06 11.48 16.33
N ASP A 195 2.04 11.47 15.44
CA ASP A 195 1.82 11.64 14.00
C ASP A 195 1.15 10.38 13.43
N LEU A 196 1.59 9.19 13.87
CA LEU A 196 0.97 7.92 13.51
C LEU A 196 -0.46 7.79 14.07
N MET A 197 -0.69 8.23 15.30
CA MET A 197 -2.05 8.25 15.88
C MET A 197 -2.98 9.21 15.15
N SER A 198 -2.48 10.37 14.73
CA SER A 198 -3.25 11.33 13.92
C SER A 198 -3.59 10.74 12.56
N PHE A 199 -2.62 10.12 11.89
CA PHE A 199 -2.86 9.38 10.64
C PHE A 199 -3.84 8.21 10.82
N SER A 200 -3.83 7.53 11.97
CA SER A 200 -4.81 6.47 12.28
C SER A 200 -6.24 7.01 12.32
N ALA A 201 -6.46 8.14 12.98
CA ALA A 201 -7.77 8.77 13.05
C ALA A 201 -8.26 9.18 11.64
N GLU A 202 -7.37 9.80 10.86
CA GLU A 202 -7.67 10.17 9.47
C GLU A 202 -8.06 8.95 8.62
N LEU A 203 -7.33 7.83 8.74
CA LEU A 203 -7.64 6.61 7.99
C LEU A 203 -9.04 6.07 8.27
N ILE A 204 -9.43 6.02 9.55
CA ILE A 204 -10.76 5.55 9.95
C ILE A 204 -11.86 6.43 9.37
N ASP A 205 -11.67 7.75 9.36
CA ASP A 205 -12.64 8.67 8.78
C ASP A 205 -12.69 8.54 7.25
N ARG A 206 -11.55 8.31 6.60
CA ARG A 206 -11.45 8.09 5.15
C ARG A 206 -12.18 6.83 4.70
N PHE A 207 -12.14 5.74 5.48
CA PHE A 207 -12.93 4.53 5.22
C PHE A 207 -14.44 4.79 5.26
N GLY A 208 -14.89 5.84 5.96
CA GLY A 208 -16.29 6.26 5.99
C GLY A 208 -16.78 6.95 4.71
N ASN A 209 -15.91 7.16 3.72
CA ASN A 209 -16.28 7.83 2.47
C ASN A 209 -17.16 6.94 1.58
N ARG A 210 -18.46 7.20 1.59
CA ARG A 210 -19.48 6.48 0.82
C ARG A 210 -19.24 6.52 -0.69
N LEU A 211 -18.62 7.58 -1.22
CA LEU A 211 -18.38 7.71 -2.67
C LEU A 211 -17.36 6.70 -3.21
N LEU A 212 -16.54 6.11 -2.34
CA LEU A 212 -15.58 5.07 -2.76
C LEU A 212 -16.31 3.83 -3.27
N GLY A 213 -17.48 3.50 -2.70
CA GLY A 213 -18.22 2.29 -3.07
C GLY A 213 -17.45 0.99 -2.82
N ASP A 214 -16.42 1.03 -1.95
CA ASP A 214 -15.57 -0.12 -1.65
C ASP A 214 -16.38 -1.19 -0.92
N THR A 215 -16.52 -2.36 -1.55
CA THR A 215 -17.19 -3.50 -0.93
C THR A 215 -16.25 -4.27 -0.01
N VAL A 216 -16.80 -4.84 1.07
CA VAL A 216 -16.03 -5.70 2.00
C VAL A 216 -15.42 -6.87 1.25
N GLU A 217 -16.14 -7.44 0.28
CA GLU A 217 -15.66 -8.56 -0.51
C GLU A 217 -14.43 -8.15 -1.32
N ARG A 218 -14.55 -7.10 -2.16
CA ARG A 218 -13.44 -6.62 -3.01
C ARG A 218 -12.21 -6.27 -2.19
N VAL A 219 -12.41 -5.61 -1.05
CA VAL A 219 -11.32 -5.21 -0.16
C VAL A 219 -10.75 -6.39 0.62
N GLY A 220 -11.53 -7.43 0.89
CA GLY A 220 -11.11 -8.64 1.60
C GLY A 220 -10.40 -9.68 0.72
N LYS A 221 -10.70 -9.77 -0.58
CA LYS A 221 -10.18 -10.82 -1.50
C LYS A 221 -8.67 -11.11 -1.42
N ASP A 222 -8.26 -12.31 -1.82
CA ASP A 222 -6.86 -12.78 -1.83
C ASP A 222 -6.27 -12.86 -0.40
N THR A 223 -6.99 -13.56 0.50
CA THR A 223 -6.54 -13.76 1.89
C THR A 223 -5.20 -14.49 1.96
N LYS A 224 -4.94 -15.44 1.04
CA LYS A 224 -3.68 -16.17 0.94
C LYS A 224 -2.46 -15.24 0.92
N ARG A 225 -2.48 -14.19 0.07
CA ARG A 225 -1.40 -13.19 0.07
C ARG A 225 -1.45 -12.30 1.32
N LYS A 226 -2.64 -11.85 1.74
CA LYS A 226 -2.80 -10.88 2.86
C LYS A 226 -2.46 -11.46 4.24
N LEU A 227 -2.52 -12.77 4.39
CA LEU A 227 -2.10 -13.51 5.59
C LEU A 227 -0.63 -13.92 5.55
N SER A 228 0.08 -13.73 4.44
CA SER A 228 1.50 -14.09 4.36
C SER A 228 2.35 -13.33 5.39
N GLU A 229 3.44 -13.97 5.81
CA GLU A 229 4.31 -13.58 6.92
C GLU A 229 4.68 -12.10 6.97
N ASN A 230 4.88 -11.49 5.79
CA ASN A 230 5.39 -10.13 5.64
C ASN A 230 4.34 -9.13 5.10
N ASP A 231 3.11 -9.58 4.83
CA ASP A 231 2.01 -8.72 4.36
C ASP A 231 1.28 -8.08 5.57
N ARG A 232 0.17 -7.41 5.28
CA ARG A 232 -0.50 -6.43 6.14
C ARG A 232 -0.97 -6.93 7.49
N LEU A 233 -1.32 -8.20 7.63
CA LEU A 233 -1.86 -8.75 8.89
C LEU A 233 -0.76 -9.39 9.73
N VAL A 234 -0.21 -10.53 9.28
CA VAL A 234 0.81 -11.27 10.03
C VAL A 234 2.09 -10.45 10.16
N GLY A 235 2.49 -9.69 9.13
CA GLY A 235 3.65 -8.80 9.20
C GLY A 235 3.49 -7.68 10.23
N ALA A 236 2.30 -7.07 10.33
CA ALA A 236 2.01 -6.06 11.34
C ALA A 236 2.02 -6.67 12.76
N ALA A 237 1.44 -7.86 12.93
CA ALA A 237 1.47 -8.58 14.21
C ALA A 237 2.90 -8.97 14.62
N ASN A 238 3.72 -9.43 13.67
CA ASN A 238 5.13 -9.75 13.90
C ASN A 238 5.94 -8.49 14.29
N LEU A 239 5.66 -7.34 13.68
CA LEU A 239 6.31 -6.07 14.05
C LEU A 239 5.93 -5.67 15.48
N CYS A 240 4.67 -5.87 15.89
CA CYS A 240 4.27 -5.64 17.29
C CYS A 240 5.08 -6.52 18.24
N LEU A 241 5.17 -7.83 17.96
CA LEU A 241 5.93 -8.77 18.80
C LEU A 241 7.43 -8.44 18.87
N LYS A 242 8.03 -8.00 17.75
CA LYS A 242 9.44 -7.55 17.70
C LYS A 242 9.71 -6.44 18.73
N HIS A 243 8.73 -5.58 18.98
CA HIS A 243 8.81 -4.45 19.91
C HIS A 243 8.14 -4.73 21.26
N GLY A 244 7.88 -6.00 21.60
CA GLY A 244 7.31 -6.39 22.90
C GLY A 244 5.83 -6.03 23.08
N LEU A 245 5.12 -5.70 22.00
CA LEU A 245 3.69 -5.38 22.00
C LEU A 245 2.86 -6.63 21.69
N ILE A 246 1.68 -6.74 22.29
CA ILE A 246 0.74 -7.85 22.04
C ILE A 246 -0.26 -7.42 20.94
N PRO A 247 -0.28 -8.06 19.76
CA PRO A 247 -1.15 -7.68 18.64
C PRO A 247 -2.58 -8.24 18.78
N ASN A 248 -3.28 -7.89 19.86
CA ASN A 248 -4.58 -8.46 20.19
C ASN A 248 -5.67 -8.17 19.15
N PHE A 249 -5.75 -6.93 18.66
CA PHE A 249 -6.78 -6.51 17.72
C PHE A 249 -6.39 -6.82 16.27
N ILE A 250 -5.11 -6.72 15.92
CA ILE A 250 -4.62 -7.26 14.64
C ILE A 250 -4.93 -8.77 14.55
N SER A 251 -4.73 -9.53 15.63
CA SER A 251 -5.11 -10.96 15.67
C SER A 251 -6.61 -11.23 15.53
N LYS A 252 -7.51 -10.28 15.87
CA LYS A 252 -8.94 -10.40 15.52
C LYS A 252 -9.16 -10.33 14.02
N GLY A 253 -8.47 -9.40 13.34
CA GLY A 253 -8.48 -9.33 11.88
C GLY A 253 -7.95 -10.60 11.22
N ILE A 254 -6.90 -11.20 11.79
CA ILE A 254 -6.35 -12.49 11.33
C ILE A 254 -7.38 -13.62 11.49
N ALA A 255 -8.03 -13.74 12.65
CA ALA A 255 -9.07 -14.74 12.87
C ALA A 255 -10.22 -14.58 11.86
N ALA A 256 -10.70 -13.36 11.65
CA ALA A 256 -11.75 -13.07 10.68
C ALA A 256 -11.34 -13.36 9.24
N ALA A 257 -10.08 -13.13 8.88
CA ALA A 257 -9.55 -13.46 7.55
C ALA A 257 -9.56 -14.97 7.26
N LEU A 258 -9.42 -15.81 8.28
CA LEU A 258 -9.47 -17.28 8.14
C LEU A 258 -10.89 -17.82 7.91
N GLU A 259 -11.92 -17.01 8.13
CA GLU A 259 -13.32 -17.36 7.86
C GLU A 259 -13.86 -16.67 6.60
N PHE A 260 -13.07 -15.78 6.02
CA PHE A 260 -13.48 -15.00 4.86
C PHE A 260 -13.44 -15.85 3.59
N ALA A 261 -14.60 -16.05 2.98
CA ALA A 261 -14.77 -16.86 1.78
C ALA A 261 -15.89 -16.29 0.89
N PRO A 262 -15.69 -15.10 0.30
CA PRO A 262 -16.67 -14.51 -0.61
C PRO A 262 -16.73 -15.32 -1.91
N GLU A 263 -17.86 -15.25 -2.60
CA GLU A 263 -18.04 -15.97 -3.86
C GLU A 263 -17.04 -15.50 -4.93
N GLY A 264 -16.45 -16.47 -5.64
CA GLY A 264 -15.56 -16.18 -6.76
C GLY A 264 -14.21 -15.64 -6.32
N ASP A 265 -13.72 -16.07 -5.16
CA ASP A 265 -12.33 -15.87 -4.72
C ASP A 265 -11.73 -17.18 -4.21
N GLY A 266 -11.28 -18.01 -5.14
CA GLY A 266 -10.72 -19.33 -4.84
C GLY A 266 -9.52 -19.30 -3.89
N ALA A 267 -8.74 -18.21 -3.85
CA ALA A 267 -7.65 -18.07 -2.89
C ALA A 267 -8.16 -17.94 -1.45
N SER A 268 -9.29 -17.26 -1.25
CA SER A 268 -9.89 -17.11 0.08
C SER A 268 -10.71 -18.33 0.49
N GLU A 269 -11.44 -18.92 -0.46
CA GLU A 269 -12.13 -20.20 -0.25
C GLU A 269 -11.16 -21.32 0.16
N GLU A 270 -9.99 -21.41 -0.48
CA GLU A 270 -8.92 -22.37 -0.13
C GLU A 270 -8.49 -22.21 1.33
N VAL A 271 -8.18 -20.98 1.75
CA VAL A 271 -7.72 -20.67 3.11
C VAL A 271 -8.79 -21.00 4.14
N ALA A 272 -10.03 -20.60 3.90
CA ALA A 272 -11.14 -20.82 4.83
C ALA A 272 -11.50 -22.31 4.96
N ALA A 273 -11.52 -23.05 3.84
CA ALA A 273 -11.74 -24.50 3.86
C ALA A 273 -10.62 -25.21 4.64
N PHE A 274 -9.36 -24.87 4.40
CA PHE A 274 -8.22 -25.44 5.11
C PHE A 274 -8.26 -25.14 6.62
N ALA A 275 -8.59 -23.90 7.00
CA ALA A 275 -8.74 -23.51 8.40
C ALA A 275 -9.88 -24.26 9.10
N LYS A 276 -11.00 -24.51 8.40
CA LYS A 276 -12.12 -25.30 8.91
C LYS A 276 -11.77 -26.77 9.10
N GLU A 277 -11.00 -27.35 8.20
CA GLU A 277 -10.62 -28.77 8.24
C GLU A 277 -9.49 -29.07 9.24
N HIS A 278 -8.46 -28.21 9.27
CA HIS A 278 -7.23 -28.47 10.02
C HIS A 278 -7.02 -27.54 11.22
N GLY A 279 -7.91 -26.57 11.43
CA GLY A 279 -7.82 -25.56 12.49
C GLY A 279 -7.01 -24.32 12.12
N THR A 280 -7.22 -23.25 12.88
CA THR A 280 -6.59 -21.94 12.65
C THR A 280 -5.07 -21.97 12.79
N ALA A 281 -4.54 -22.79 13.69
CA ALA A 281 -3.10 -22.92 13.91
C ALA A 281 -2.37 -23.47 12.67
N ALA A 282 -2.87 -24.57 12.11
CA ALA A 282 -2.31 -25.18 10.91
C ALA A 282 -2.43 -24.25 9.69
N ALA A 283 -3.54 -23.50 9.58
CA ALA A 283 -3.72 -22.52 8.52
C ALA A 283 -2.70 -21.38 8.59
N LEU A 284 -2.43 -20.85 9.80
CA LEU A 284 -1.45 -19.78 9.98
C LEU A 284 -0.01 -20.25 9.79
N GLU A 285 0.30 -21.49 10.14
CA GLU A 285 1.59 -22.10 9.80
C GLU A 285 1.76 -22.19 8.29
N LYS A 286 0.76 -22.74 7.58
CA LYS A 286 0.82 -22.94 6.13
C LYS A 286 0.83 -21.63 5.32
N TYR A 287 -0.07 -20.70 5.64
CA TYR A 287 -0.29 -19.50 4.82
C TYR A 287 0.42 -18.26 5.35
N GLY A 288 0.67 -18.19 6.65
CA GLY A 288 1.33 -17.06 7.30
C GLY A 288 2.75 -17.31 7.77
N ASN A 289 3.26 -18.54 7.62
CA ASN A 289 4.56 -18.98 8.17
C ASN A 289 4.67 -18.68 9.68
N VAL A 290 3.55 -18.73 10.40
CA VAL A 290 3.51 -18.44 11.83
C VAL A 290 3.90 -19.70 12.60
N LYS A 291 4.93 -19.60 13.45
CA LYS A 291 5.37 -20.73 14.28
C LYS A 291 4.25 -21.21 15.22
N PRO A 292 4.09 -22.53 15.42
CA PRO A 292 3.02 -23.08 16.27
C PRO A 292 2.99 -22.56 17.72
N ASP A 293 4.15 -22.20 18.28
CA ASP A 293 4.30 -21.66 19.64
C ASP A 293 4.16 -20.13 19.71
N SER A 294 3.92 -19.46 18.58
CA SER A 294 3.77 -18.01 18.51
C SER A 294 2.60 -17.51 19.34
N VAL A 295 2.78 -16.32 19.93
CA VAL A 295 1.71 -15.58 20.60
C VAL A 295 0.52 -15.35 19.66
N ILE A 296 0.77 -15.16 18.35
CA ILE A 296 -0.29 -14.95 17.34
C ILE A 296 -1.24 -16.16 17.30
N ILE A 297 -0.72 -17.40 17.29
CA ILE A 297 -1.55 -18.61 17.28
C ILE A 297 -2.48 -18.64 18.48
N ARG A 298 -1.96 -18.36 19.68
CA ARG A 298 -2.73 -18.35 20.93
C ARG A 298 -3.82 -17.27 20.92
N LEU A 299 -3.50 -16.07 20.42
CA LEU A 299 -4.46 -14.98 20.32
C LEU A 299 -5.57 -15.29 19.32
N VAL A 300 -5.25 -15.89 18.17
CA VAL A 300 -6.23 -16.22 17.12
C VAL A 300 -7.16 -17.36 17.56
N ALA A 301 -6.66 -18.35 18.29
CA ALA A 301 -7.49 -19.48 18.75
C ALA A 301 -8.60 -19.08 19.73
N GLY A 302 -8.49 -17.92 20.40
CA GLY A 302 -9.47 -17.44 21.37
C GLY A 302 -10.47 -16.41 20.81
N LYS A 303 -10.62 -16.31 19.48
CA LYS A 303 -11.35 -15.24 18.78
C LYS A 303 -12.31 -15.78 17.73
#